data_AF-A0A833JPY9-F1
#
_entry.id   AF-A0A833JPY9-F1
#
_cell.length_a   1.000
_cell.length_b   1.000
_cell.length_c   1.000
_cell.angle_alpha   90.00
_cell.angle_beta   90.00
_cell.angle_gamma   90.00
#
_symmetry.space_group_name_H-M   'P 1'
#
loop_
_entity.id
_entity.type
_entity.pdbx_description
1 polymer ?
#
loop_
_entity_poly.entity_id
_entity_poly.type
_entity_poly.pdbx_seq_one_letter_code
_entity_poly.pdbx_strand_id
1 'polypeptide(L)'
;MRKQQILLVAFLLAMLSGCASMPGMPGYISEEKSSFDGSVQLSMEPAFVYRDNDGFSGSDLKLSLLWRSSMENDDIVLEAFVDGAHSFARGESLHFNIDGEKVSFKSLEELTNIDYEPGVYSTVYVPGGNVSSKRYLVSRKFITRILEASQVGVRLDLRRSFVEGVFTDNTSSSAHEAFEAFMQKVGQKS
;
A
#
# COMPACT_ATOMS: atom_id res chain seq x y z
N MET A 1 41.20 -7.99 26.17
CA MET A 1 39.76 -8.09 26.48
C MET A 1 38.95 -6.86 26.05
N ARG A 2 39.37 -5.61 26.33
CA ARG A 2 38.65 -4.38 25.91
C ARG A 2 38.43 -4.20 24.39
N LYS A 3 39.40 -4.62 23.56
CA LYS A 3 39.30 -4.53 22.08
C LYS A 3 38.29 -5.52 21.48
N GLN A 4 38.05 -6.65 22.13
CA GLN A 4 37.13 -7.69 21.65
C GLN A 4 35.66 -7.31 21.94
N GLN A 5 35.42 -6.56 23.02
CA GLN A 5 34.10 -5.99 23.34
C GLN A 5 33.71 -4.86 22.37
N ILE A 6 34.65 -4.02 21.92
CA ILE A 6 34.38 -2.94 20.95
C ILE A 6 33.99 -3.50 19.57
N LEU A 7 34.64 -4.58 19.14
CA LEU A 7 34.33 -5.27 17.88
C LEU A 7 32.94 -5.93 17.89
N LEU A 8 32.52 -6.48 19.04
CA LEU A 8 31.21 -7.09 19.22
C LEU A 8 30.08 -6.04 19.21
N VAL A 9 30.32 -4.87 19.80
CA VAL A 9 29.36 -3.75 19.78
C VAL A 9 29.23 -3.16 18.37
N ALA A 10 30.34 -3.02 17.63
CA ALA A 10 30.30 -2.55 16.23
C ALA A 10 29.57 -3.55 15.30
N PHE A 11 29.72 -4.86 15.54
CA PHE A 11 29.03 -5.90 14.78
C PHE A 11 27.52 -5.96 15.10
N LEU A 12 27.13 -5.72 16.36
CA LEU A 12 25.72 -5.59 16.74
C LEU A 12 25.06 -4.32 16.15
N LEU A 13 25.77 -3.19 16.09
CA LEU A 13 25.25 -1.98 15.43
C LEU A 13 25.10 -2.14 13.90
N ALA A 14 25.94 -2.97 13.28
CA ALA A 14 25.85 -3.27 11.85
C ALA A 14 24.70 -4.24 11.49
N MET A 15 24.15 -4.99 12.46
CA MET A 15 22.95 -5.81 12.23
C MET A 15 21.64 -5.03 12.44
N LEU A 16 21.70 -3.80 12.94
CA LEU A 16 20.55 -2.91 13.09
C LEU A 16 20.28 -2.05 11.84
N SER A 17 21.12 -2.13 10.81
CA SER A 17 20.77 -1.57 9.50
C SER A 17 19.68 -2.45 8.88
N GLY A 18 18.45 -1.94 8.97
CA GLY A 18 17.21 -2.67 8.81
C GLY A 18 17.07 -3.44 7.50
N CYS A 19 16.15 -4.39 7.52
CA CYS A 19 15.57 -5.03 6.34
C CYS A 19 15.02 -3.93 5.42
N ALA A 20 15.86 -3.38 4.55
CA ALA A 20 15.41 -2.50 3.49
C ALA A 20 14.53 -3.34 2.57
N SER A 21 13.26 -2.97 2.42
CA SER A 21 12.39 -3.58 1.42
C SER A 21 13.05 -3.40 0.05
N MET A 22 13.07 -4.47 -0.73
CA MET A 22 13.64 -4.46 -2.08
C MET A 22 12.55 -4.11 -3.10
N PRO A 23 12.91 -3.54 -4.26
CA PRO A 23 11.97 -3.36 -5.36
C PRO A 23 11.18 -4.63 -5.67
N GLY A 24 9.86 -4.50 -5.80
CA GLY A 24 8.94 -5.59 -6.05
C GLY A 24 8.51 -6.41 -4.84
N MET A 25 8.96 -6.04 -3.64
CA MET A 25 8.36 -6.54 -2.40
C MET A 25 7.09 -5.74 -2.08
N PRO A 26 6.05 -6.38 -1.51
CA PRO A 26 4.86 -5.68 -1.05
C PRO A 26 5.21 -4.49 -0.15
N GLY A 27 4.64 -3.32 -0.43
CA GLY A 27 4.87 -2.10 0.35
C GLY A 27 6.22 -1.42 0.13
N TYR A 28 7.05 -1.87 -0.81
CA TYR A 28 8.25 -1.12 -1.20
C TYR A 28 7.89 0.28 -1.71
N ILE A 29 8.62 1.31 -1.27
CA ILE A 29 8.33 2.70 -1.65
C ILE A 29 9.46 3.25 -2.50
N SER A 30 9.15 3.51 -3.77
CA SER A 30 10.02 4.19 -4.72
C SER A 30 9.82 5.71 -4.66
N GLU A 31 10.88 6.44 -4.97
CA GLU A 31 10.88 7.90 -5.10
C GLU A 31 11.42 8.27 -6.47
N GLU A 32 10.68 9.10 -7.20
CA GLU A 32 11.10 9.64 -8.49
C GLU A 32 11.02 11.16 -8.47
N LYS A 33 12.03 11.83 -9.06
CA LYS A 33 12.01 13.27 -9.25
C LYS A 33 11.87 13.57 -10.74
N SER A 34 10.80 14.26 -11.08
CA SER A 34 10.52 14.71 -12.44
C SER A 34 11.62 15.66 -12.94
N SER A 35 12.18 15.36 -14.11
CA SER A 35 13.13 16.24 -14.80
C SER A 35 12.45 17.44 -15.48
N PHE A 36 11.12 17.40 -15.64
CA PHE A 36 10.34 18.43 -16.31
C PHE A 36 10.00 19.61 -15.39
N ASP A 37 9.45 19.33 -14.21
CA ASP A 37 8.96 20.34 -13.26
C ASP A 37 9.64 20.25 -11.88
N GLY A 38 10.56 19.31 -11.69
CA GLY A 38 11.25 19.10 -10.41
C GLY A 38 10.38 18.48 -9.33
N SER A 39 9.11 18.14 -9.61
CA SER A 39 8.20 17.53 -8.64
C SER A 39 8.69 16.14 -8.22
N VAL A 40 8.56 15.83 -6.93
CA VAL A 40 8.80 14.51 -6.37
C VAL A 40 7.51 13.70 -6.40
N GLN A 41 7.63 12.44 -6.79
CA GLN A 41 6.60 11.40 -6.68
C GLN A 41 7.08 10.31 -5.73
N LEU A 42 6.18 9.88 -4.85
CA LEU A 42 6.32 8.66 -4.06
C LEU A 42 5.29 7.65 -4.56
N SER A 43 5.73 6.44 -4.84
CA SER A 43 4.89 5.33 -5.25
C SER A 43 5.16 4.12 -4.36
N MET A 44 4.10 3.55 -3.81
CA MET A 44 4.17 2.33 -3.00
C MET A 44 3.79 1.11 -3.86
N GLU A 45 4.56 0.03 -3.78
CA GLU A 45 4.15 -1.28 -4.32
C GLU A 45 2.93 -1.81 -3.54
N PRO A 46 2.01 -2.54 -4.19
CA PRO A 46 0.82 -3.07 -3.53
C PRO A 46 1.18 -3.93 -2.30
N ALA A 47 0.56 -3.62 -1.17
CA ALA A 47 0.73 -4.31 0.10
C ALA A 47 -0.56 -5.02 0.53
N PHE A 48 -0.44 -6.11 1.27
CA PHE A 48 -1.57 -7.01 1.52
C PHE A 48 -2.57 -6.46 2.53
N VAL A 49 -3.86 -6.70 2.26
CA VAL A 49 -4.93 -6.61 3.27
C VAL A 49 -5.39 -8.03 3.55
N TYR A 50 -4.82 -8.61 4.60
CA TYR A 50 -5.05 -10.00 4.97
C TYR A 50 -6.51 -10.27 5.31
N ARG A 51 -7.02 -11.45 4.95
CA ARG A 51 -8.41 -11.84 5.26
C ARG A 51 -8.64 -11.88 6.77
N ASP A 52 -7.66 -12.39 7.49
CA ASP A 52 -7.62 -12.48 8.95
C ASP A 52 -6.32 -11.84 9.48
N ASN A 53 -6.33 -11.41 10.74
CA ASN A 53 -5.17 -10.76 11.39
C ASN A 53 -4.12 -11.78 11.84
N ASP A 54 -3.68 -12.63 10.92
CA ASP A 54 -2.75 -13.73 11.15
C ASP A 54 -1.49 -13.66 10.26
N GLY A 55 -1.43 -12.72 9.29
CA GLY A 55 -0.33 -12.57 8.34
C GLY A 55 -0.09 -13.74 7.37
N PHE A 56 -0.94 -14.78 7.40
CA PHE A 56 -0.79 -16.00 6.59
C PHE A 56 -2.04 -16.36 5.81
N SER A 57 -3.21 -15.92 6.26
CA SER A 57 -4.45 -16.01 5.52
C SER A 57 -4.23 -15.38 4.15
N GLY A 58 -4.54 -16.10 3.07
CA GLY A 58 -4.32 -15.56 1.72
C GLY A 58 -5.00 -14.19 1.59
N SER A 59 -4.46 -13.32 0.73
CA SER A 59 -4.97 -11.95 0.56
C SER A 59 -5.36 -11.74 -0.90
N ASP A 60 -6.67 -11.60 -1.16
CA ASP A 60 -7.15 -11.26 -2.51
C ASP A 60 -7.14 -9.75 -2.76
N LEU A 61 -7.02 -8.95 -1.69
CA LEU A 61 -7.04 -7.49 -1.74
C LEU A 61 -5.65 -6.95 -1.40
N LYS A 62 -5.11 -6.05 -2.22
CA LYS A 62 -3.91 -5.28 -1.91
C LYS A 62 -4.21 -3.80 -2.06
N LEU A 63 -3.50 -2.97 -1.31
CA LEU A 63 -3.61 -1.52 -1.38
C LEU A 63 -2.25 -0.90 -1.69
N SER A 64 -2.25 0.15 -2.51
CA SER A 64 -1.08 1.01 -2.73
C SER A 64 -1.43 2.48 -2.50
N LEU A 65 -0.39 3.29 -2.29
CA LEU A 65 -0.48 4.74 -2.20
C LEU A 65 0.44 5.39 -3.24
N LEU A 66 -0.05 6.48 -3.83
CA LEU A 66 0.72 7.38 -4.68
C LEU A 66 0.50 8.81 -4.24
N TRP A 67 1.60 9.56 -4.17
CA TRP A 67 1.60 10.97 -3.82
C TRP A 67 2.61 11.72 -4.69
N ARG A 68 2.26 12.94 -5.08
CA ARG A 68 3.21 13.87 -5.71
C ARG A 68 3.21 15.19 -4.95
N SER A 69 4.39 15.78 -4.83
CA SER A 69 4.58 17.13 -4.26
C SER A 69 3.80 18.24 -4.97
N SER A 70 3.30 17.99 -6.18
CA SER A 70 2.47 18.90 -6.96
C SER A 70 0.96 18.68 -6.81
N MET A 71 0.52 17.65 -6.07
CA MET A 71 -0.90 17.43 -5.79
C MET A 71 -1.44 18.51 -4.85
N GLU A 72 -2.76 18.76 -4.91
CA GLU A 72 -3.41 19.68 -4.00
C GLU A 72 -3.17 19.28 -2.54
N ASN A 73 -3.06 20.29 -1.67
CA ASN A 73 -2.68 20.09 -0.28
C ASN A 73 -3.62 19.08 0.39
N ASP A 74 -3.05 17.93 0.76
CA ASP A 74 -3.65 16.80 1.48
C ASP A 74 -4.14 15.62 0.63
N ASP A 75 -4.08 15.69 -0.70
CA ASP A 75 -4.52 14.56 -1.55
C ASP A 75 -3.51 13.42 -1.63
N ILE A 76 -4.01 12.19 -1.57
CA ILE A 76 -3.29 10.94 -1.84
C ILE A 76 -4.15 10.09 -2.77
N VAL A 77 -3.53 9.49 -3.79
CA VAL A 77 -4.18 8.44 -4.58
C VAL A 77 -4.00 7.12 -3.85
N LEU A 78 -5.10 6.49 -3.48
CA LEU A 78 -5.16 5.13 -2.97
C LEU A 78 -5.63 4.21 -4.09
N GLU A 79 -4.87 3.15 -4.36
CA GLU A 79 -5.24 2.16 -5.37
C GLU A 79 -5.51 0.80 -4.73
N ALA A 80 -6.61 0.19 -5.11
CA ALA A 80 -6.99 -1.15 -4.64
C ALA A 80 -6.81 -2.16 -5.77
N PHE A 81 -6.11 -3.24 -5.49
CA PHE A 81 -5.81 -4.33 -6.43
C PHE A 81 -6.50 -5.61 -5.98
N VAL A 82 -7.00 -6.36 -6.94
CA VAL A 82 -7.56 -7.70 -6.75
C VAL A 82 -6.93 -8.67 -7.73
N ASP A 83 -6.49 -9.81 -7.22
CA ASP A 83 -5.95 -10.88 -8.04
C ASP A 83 -7.10 -11.49 -8.89
N GLY A 84 -6.90 -11.56 -10.20
CA GLY A 84 -7.88 -12.01 -11.18
C GLY A 84 -8.43 -10.90 -12.08
N ALA A 85 -9.24 -11.29 -13.06
CA ALA A 85 -9.96 -10.36 -13.95
C ALA A 85 -11.34 -10.06 -13.36
N HIS A 86 -11.47 -8.90 -12.72
CA HIS A 86 -12.67 -8.48 -12.01
C HIS A 86 -13.18 -7.14 -12.53
N SER A 87 -14.51 -7.01 -12.61
CA SER A 87 -15.14 -5.70 -12.78
C SER A 87 -15.50 -5.14 -11.42
N PHE A 88 -15.07 -3.93 -11.12
CA PHE A 88 -15.44 -3.23 -9.89
C PHE A 88 -16.90 -2.80 -9.91
N ALA A 89 -17.50 -2.65 -8.71
CA ALA A 89 -18.82 -2.05 -8.59
C ALA A 89 -18.82 -0.58 -9.08
N ARG A 90 -20.00 -0.09 -9.44
CA ARG A 90 -20.21 1.33 -9.82
C ARG A 90 -20.50 2.15 -8.59
N GLY A 91 -20.11 3.43 -8.61
CA GLY A 91 -20.33 4.35 -7.49
C GLY A 91 -19.29 4.15 -6.39
N GLU A 92 -19.73 4.21 -5.14
CA GLU A 92 -18.90 3.88 -3.99
C GLU A 92 -18.60 2.38 -3.99
N SER A 93 -17.33 2.02 -4.10
CA SER A 93 -16.91 0.62 -4.21
C SER A 93 -15.79 0.23 -3.25
N LEU A 94 -15.13 1.20 -2.62
CA LEU A 94 -14.15 0.93 -1.58
C LEU A 94 -14.69 1.44 -0.25
N HIS A 95 -14.71 0.57 0.75
CA HIS A 95 -15.32 0.82 2.05
C HIS A 95 -14.33 0.51 3.16
N PHE A 96 -14.27 1.40 4.14
CA PHE A 96 -13.52 1.21 5.37
C PHE A 96 -14.51 1.23 6.53
N ASN A 97 -14.40 0.26 7.43
CA ASN A 97 -15.08 0.26 8.71
C ASN A 97 -14.05 0.58 9.79
N ILE A 98 -14.07 1.80 10.31
CA ILE A 98 -13.08 2.37 11.22
C ILE A 98 -13.73 2.48 12.60
N ASP A 99 -13.38 1.58 13.51
CA ASP A 99 -13.95 1.52 14.87
C ASP A 99 -15.50 1.50 14.89
N GLY A 100 -16.12 0.90 13.86
CA GLY A 100 -17.58 0.82 13.70
C GLY A 100 -18.18 1.91 12.80
N GLU A 101 -17.43 2.95 12.42
CA GLU A 101 -17.87 3.97 11.47
C GLU A 101 -17.50 3.61 10.03
N LYS A 102 -18.47 3.63 9.13
CA LYS A 102 -18.24 3.34 7.70
C LYS A 102 -17.91 4.60 6.91
N VAL A 103 -16.78 4.57 6.20
CA VAL A 103 -16.38 5.57 5.22
C VAL A 103 -16.26 4.90 3.85
N SER A 104 -16.83 5.50 2.82
CA SER A 104 -16.89 4.91 1.47
C SER A 104 -16.32 5.88 0.43
N PHE A 105 -15.65 5.32 -0.57
CA PHE A 105 -15.02 6.08 -1.64
C PHE A 105 -15.55 5.66 -3.00
N LYS A 106 -15.82 6.66 -3.82
CA LYS A 106 -16.04 6.51 -5.26
C LYS A 106 -14.70 6.54 -5.98
N SER A 107 -14.56 5.72 -7.01
CA SER A 107 -13.35 5.69 -7.83
C SER A 107 -13.16 6.96 -8.65
N LEU A 108 -11.90 7.26 -8.97
CA LEU A 108 -11.51 8.33 -9.89
C LEU A 108 -11.96 8.02 -11.32
N GLU A 109 -11.92 6.76 -11.73
CA GLU A 109 -12.36 6.31 -13.04
C GLU A 109 -13.81 5.80 -13.00
N GLU A 110 -14.68 6.31 -13.87
CA GLU A 110 -16.03 5.76 -14.04
C GLU A 110 -16.12 4.66 -15.12
N LEU A 111 -15.12 4.53 -16.02
CA LEU A 111 -15.24 3.73 -17.25
C LEU A 111 -14.11 2.70 -17.51
N THR A 112 -12.90 2.87 -16.97
CA THR A 112 -11.76 1.95 -17.18
C THR A 112 -11.57 1.08 -15.94
N ASN A 113 -11.69 -0.25 -16.08
CA ASN A 113 -11.85 -1.18 -14.95
C ASN A 113 -10.85 -2.36 -14.92
N ILE A 114 -9.90 -2.43 -15.85
CA ILE A 114 -8.94 -3.55 -15.92
C ILE A 114 -7.63 -3.00 -16.49
N ASP A 115 -6.60 -2.88 -15.66
CA ASP A 115 -5.22 -2.70 -16.12
C ASP A 115 -4.50 -4.06 -16.08
N TYR A 116 -4.05 -4.51 -17.24
CA TYR A 116 -3.23 -5.71 -17.38
C TYR A 116 -1.76 -5.28 -17.25
N GLU A 117 -1.14 -5.58 -16.11
CA GLU A 117 0.31 -5.47 -15.97
C GLU A 117 0.97 -6.81 -16.30
N PRO A 118 1.68 -6.95 -17.44
CA PRO A 118 2.55 -8.10 -17.65
C PRO A 118 3.72 -8.02 -16.65
N GLY A 119 3.71 -8.93 -15.68
CA GLY A 119 4.75 -9.00 -14.66
C GLY A 119 6.15 -9.18 -15.26
N VAL A 120 6.99 -8.15 -15.15
CA VAL A 120 8.45 -8.28 -15.24
C VAL A 120 9.04 -7.85 -13.91
N TYR A 121 8.86 -8.70 -12.91
CA TYR A 121 9.68 -8.65 -11.70
C TYR A 121 11.04 -9.30 -12.03
N SER A 122 12.14 -8.59 -11.76
CA SER A 122 13.56 -8.95 -11.92
C SER A 122 13.91 -10.40 -12.34
N THR A 123 14.60 -10.59 -13.48
CA THR A 123 15.35 -11.80 -13.94
C THR A 123 14.73 -13.21 -13.81
N VAL A 124 13.56 -13.36 -13.20
CA VAL A 124 12.87 -14.61 -12.91
C VAL A 124 11.45 -14.44 -13.41
N TYR A 125 11.11 -15.20 -14.45
CA TYR A 125 9.79 -15.21 -15.05
C TYR A 125 8.77 -15.74 -14.03
N VAL A 126 7.94 -14.85 -13.49
CA VAL A 126 6.71 -15.20 -12.78
C VAL A 126 5.59 -15.13 -13.81
N PRO A 127 4.79 -16.18 -14.01
CA PRO A 127 3.68 -16.14 -14.97
C PRO A 127 2.78 -14.95 -14.66
N GLY A 128 2.47 -14.13 -15.67
CA GLY A 128 1.56 -13.01 -15.53
C GLY A 128 0.21 -13.48 -14.99
N GLY A 129 -0.11 -13.07 -13.77
CA GLY A 129 -1.48 -13.15 -13.26
C GLY A 129 -2.27 -11.96 -13.79
N ASN A 130 -3.54 -12.16 -14.12
CA ASN A 130 -4.43 -11.02 -14.30
C ASN A 130 -4.58 -10.35 -12.93
N VAL A 131 -4.35 -9.05 -12.85
CA VAL A 131 -4.69 -8.23 -11.68
C VAL A 131 -5.67 -7.19 -12.17
N SER A 132 -6.64 -6.83 -11.33
CA SER A 132 -7.55 -5.71 -11.62
C SER A 132 -7.34 -4.66 -10.56
N SER A 133 -7.17 -3.40 -10.96
CA SER A 133 -6.98 -2.29 -10.03
C SER A 133 -7.97 -1.15 -10.26
N LYS A 134 -8.16 -0.33 -9.23
CA LYS A 134 -8.97 0.88 -9.29
C LYS A 134 -8.47 1.94 -8.32
N ARG A 135 -8.49 3.21 -8.73
CA ARG A 135 -7.95 4.32 -7.95
C ARG A 135 -9.04 5.15 -7.29
N TYR A 136 -8.71 5.66 -6.11
CA TYR A 136 -9.56 6.44 -5.23
C TYR A 136 -8.76 7.64 -4.74
N LEU A 137 -9.39 8.80 -4.70
CA LEU A 137 -8.79 9.98 -4.09
C LEU A 137 -9.17 10.01 -2.61
N VAL A 138 -8.17 10.07 -1.74
CA VAL A 138 -8.33 10.14 -0.29
C VAL A 138 -7.47 11.26 0.26
N SER A 139 -7.74 11.68 1.49
CA SER A 139 -6.92 12.70 2.17
C SER A 139 -5.84 12.05 3.04
N ARG A 140 -4.73 12.76 3.29
CA ARG A 140 -3.75 12.35 4.30
C ARG A 140 -4.40 12.21 5.67
N LYS A 141 -5.34 13.10 6.03
CA LYS A 141 -6.13 12.97 7.26
C LYS A 141 -6.86 11.64 7.35
N PHE A 142 -7.44 11.17 6.24
CA PHE A 142 -8.07 9.87 6.19
C PHE A 142 -7.05 8.73 6.38
N ILE A 143 -5.89 8.79 5.72
CA ILE A 143 -4.83 7.80 5.89
C ILE A 143 -4.33 7.76 7.35
N THR A 144 -4.09 8.92 7.96
CA THR A 144 -3.72 9.02 9.38
C THR A 144 -4.81 8.42 10.27
N ARG A 145 -6.09 8.71 9.99
CA ARG A 145 -7.22 8.16 10.75
C ARG A 145 -7.25 6.63 10.73
N ILE A 146 -7.00 5.97 9.60
CA ILE A 146 -7.01 4.49 9.55
C ILE A 146 -5.77 3.86 10.20
N LEU A 147 -4.63 4.57 10.24
CA LEU A 147 -3.42 4.12 10.93
C LEU A 147 -3.55 4.25 12.47
N GLU A 148 -4.31 5.23 12.95
CA GLU A 148 -4.50 5.50 14.39
C GLU A 148 -5.69 4.74 15.01
N ALA A 149 -6.56 4.16 14.18
CA ALA A 149 -7.76 3.46 14.61
C ALA A 149 -7.44 2.11 15.28
N SER A 150 -8.32 1.66 16.17
CA SER A 150 -8.11 0.39 16.89
C SER A 150 -8.44 -0.82 16.01
N GLN A 151 -9.46 -0.70 15.17
CA GLN A 151 -9.86 -1.73 14.21
C GLN A 151 -10.29 -1.09 12.89
N VAL A 152 -9.71 -1.58 11.80
CA VAL A 152 -10.07 -1.17 10.44
C VAL A 152 -10.30 -2.40 9.58
N GLY A 153 -11.55 -2.60 9.18
CA GLY A 153 -11.90 -3.53 8.11
C GLY A 153 -11.95 -2.80 6.78
N VAL A 154 -11.49 -3.46 5.71
CA VAL A 154 -11.58 -2.94 4.34
C VAL A 154 -12.41 -3.89 3.53
N ARG A 155 -13.33 -3.35 2.74
CA ARG A 155 -14.10 -4.11 1.77
C ARG A 155 -14.10 -3.38 0.43
N LEU A 156 -13.86 -4.15 -0.61
CA LEU A 156 -13.91 -3.69 -1.99
C LEU A 156 -15.04 -4.44 -2.72
N ASP A 157 -16.01 -3.68 -3.18
CA ASP A 157 -17.16 -4.17 -3.92
C ASP A 157 -16.81 -4.36 -5.40
N LEU A 158 -17.05 -5.59 -5.87
CA LEU A 158 -16.98 -5.99 -7.26
C LEU A 158 -18.39 -6.05 -7.82
N ARG A 159 -18.52 -6.12 -9.15
CA ARG A 159 -19.81 -6.12 -9.83
C ARG A 159 -20.74 -7.27 -9.40
N ARG A 160 -20.17 -8.40 -8.95
CA ARG A 160 -20.91 -9.63 -8.60
C ARG A 160 -20.56 -10.23 -7.24
N SER A 161 -19.64 -9.61 -6.51
CA SER A 161 -19.07 -10.14 -5.27
C SER A 161 -18.37 -9.00 -4.52
N PHE A 162 -17.65 -9.33 -3.46
CA PHE A 162 -16.75 -8.42 -2.77
C PHE A 162 -15.52 -9.19 -2.32
N VAL A 163 -14.44 -8.46 -2.04
CA VAL A 163 -13.29 -8.96 -1.27
C VAL A 163 -13.13 -8.07 -0.06
N GLU A 164 -12.70 -8.65 1.06
CA GLU A 164 -12.54 -7.92 2.31
C GLU A 164 -11.38 -8.48 3.13
N GLY A 165 -10.93 -7.69 4.10
CA GLY A 165 -9.89 -8.07 5.02
C GLY A 165 -9.68 -7.04 6.13
N VAL A 166 -8.65 -7.28 6.94
CA VAL A 166 -8.31 -6.49 8.12
C VAL A 166 -7.11 -5.62 7.79
N PHE A 167 -7.30 -4.30 7.76
CA PHE A 167 -6.21 -3.35 7.52
C PHE A 167 -5.32 -3.16 8.74
N THR A 168 -5.82 -3.34 9.97
CA THR A 168 -5.01 -3.20 11.19
C THR A 168 -4.03 -4.35 11.44
N ASP A 169 -3.89 -5.29 10.49
CA ASP A 169 -2.82 -6.29 10.52
C ASP A 169 -1.47 -5.61 10.32
N ASN A 170 -0.50 -5.90 11.19
CA ASN A 170 0.81 -5.23 11.24
C ASN A 170 1.97 -6.17 10.88
N THR A 171 1.69 -7.24 10.13
CA THR A 171 2.74 -8.10 9.59
C THR A 171 3.57 -7.35 8.55
N SER A 172 4.81 -7.77 8.32
CA SER A 172 5.79 -6.97 7.55
C SER A 172 5.40 -6.65 6.10
N SER A 173 4.49 -7.41 5.50
CA SER A 173 3.98 -7.19 4.14
C SER A 173 2.55 -6.65 4.09
N SER A 174 2.01 -6.26 5.25
CA SER A 174 0.68 -5.64 5.38
C SER A 174 0.65 -4.23 4.81
N ALA A 175 -0.53 -3.81 4.36
CA ALA A 175 -0.78 -2.44 3.96
C ALA A 175 -0.61 -1.45 5.12
N HIS A 176 -0.87 -1.86 6.36
CA HIS A 176 -0.69 -1.00 7.54
C HIS A 176 0.74 -0.48 7.66
N GLU A 177 1.70 -1.40 7.75
CA GLU A 177 3.13 -1.07 7.94
C GLU A 177 3.65 -0.26 6.75
N ALA A 178 3.23 -0.63 5.54
CA ALA A 178 3.61 0.07 4.33
C ALA A 178 3.05 1.51 4.29
N PHE A 179 1.79 1.70 4.70
CA PHE A 179 1.15 3.01 4.78
C PHE A 179 1.83 3.90 5.82
N GLU A 180 2.20 3.36 6.98
CA GLU A 180 2.94 4.12 7.99
C GLU A 180 4.28 4.64 7.44
N ALA A 181 5.07 3.75 6.84
CA ALA A 181 6.34 4.11 6.22
C ALA A 181 6.16 5.13 5.09
N PHE A 182 5.10 5.00 4.29
CA PHE A 182 4.78 5.94 3.21
C PHE A 182 4.46 7.33 3.75
N MET A 183 3.61 7.42 4.78
CA MET A 183 3.23 8.69 5.40
C MET A 183 4.40 9.40 6.08
N GLN A 184 5.33 8.65 6.68
CA GLN A 184 6.59 9.20 7.19
C GLN A 184 7.41 9.83 6.07
N LYS A 185 7.54 9.18 4.90
CA LYS A 185 8.26 9.73 3.74
C LYS A 185 7.56 10.96 3.17
N VAL A 186 6.23 10.96 3.04
CA VAL A 186 5.47 12.14 2.60
C VAL A 186 5.74 13.33 3.53
N GLY A 187 5.77 13.11 4.84
CA GLY A 187 6.08 14.14 5.84
C GLY A 187 7.48 14.75 5.73
N GLN A 188 8.47 14.00 5.24
CA GLN A 188 9.84 14.49 5.01
C GLN A 188 9.98 15.32 3.73
N LYS A 189 8.99 15.24 2.82
CA LYS A 189 9.01 15.87 1.49
C LYS A 189 7.97 17.00 1.34
N SER A 190 7.09 17.15 2.31
CA SER A 190 6.07 18.22 2.39
C SER A 190 6.67 19.53 2.91
#